data_AF-A0A167THR3-F1
#
_entry.id   AF-A0A167THR3-F1
#
_cell.length_a   1.000
_cell.length_b   1.000
_cell.length_c   1.000
_cell.angle_alpha   90.00
_cell.angle_beta   90.00
_cell.angle_gamma   90.00
#
_symmetry.space_group_name_H-M   'P 1'
#
loop_
_entity.id
_entity.type
_entity.pdbx_description
1 polymer ?
#
loop_
_entity_poly.entity_id
_entity_poly.type
_entity_poly.pdbx_seq_one_letter_code
_entity_poly.pdbx_strand_id
1 'polypeptide(L)' 'MLGFDPLYLANEGKAIFIVAKGDEQKVLQAIRSCEEGKEAAVIGTVRATEKGQLLLRTSLGTTRRLYRLTGLLLPRIC' A
#
# COMPACT_ATOMS: atom_id res chain seq x y z
N MET A 1 1.97 14.14 -14.69
CA MET A 1 2.65 12.94 -14.15
C MET A 1 3.60 12.38 -15.19
N LEU A 2 4.78 11.92 -14.78
CA LEU A 2 5.87 11.41 -15.65
C LEU A 2 5.59 10.03 -16.31
N GLY A 3 4.33 9.62 -16.42
CA GLY A 3 3.95 8.31 -16.98
C GLY A 3 4.21 7.10 -16.08
N PHE A 4 4.79 7.28 -14.89
CA PHE A 4 4.99 6.20 -13.91
C PHE A 4 3.76 5.99 -13.02
N ASP A 5 3.51 4.73 -12.66
CA ASP A 5 2.51 4.37 -11.66
C ASP A 5 3.11 4.54 -10.24
N PRO A 6 2.56 5.44 -9.39
CA PRO A 6 3.10 5.75 -8.07
C PRO A 6 3.19 4.53 -7.13
N LEU A 7 2.37 3.50 -7.35
CA LEU A 7 2.39 2.29 -6.53
C LEU A 7 3.68 1.48 -6.66
N TYR A 8 4.50 1.80 -7.65
CA TYR A 8 5.77 1.12 -7.95
C TYR A 8 7.01 1.98 -7.72
N LEU A 9 6.84 3.22 -7.26
CA LEU A 9 7.96 4.10 -6.91
C LEU A 9 8.46 3.79 -5.49
N ALA A 10 9.77 3.92 -5.29
CA ALA A 10 10.39 3.74 -3.99
C ALA A 10 9.89 4.79 -2.99
N ASN A 11 9.78 4.39 -1.71
CA ASN A 11 9.47 5.27 -0.59
C ASN A 11 10.58 5.13 0.46
N GLU A 12 11.14 6.24 0.95
CA GLU A 12 12.24 6.28 1.93
C GLU A 12 11.80 6.76 3.34
N GLY A 13 10.54 6.53 3.69
CA GLY A 13 9.98 6.99 4.96
C GLY A 13 8.54 6.53 5.18
N LYS A 14 8.18 5.37 4.61
CA LYS A 14 6.84 4.81 4.68
C LYS A 14 6.92 3.35 5.07
N ALA A 15 5.91 2.88 5.80
CA ALA A 15 5.81 1.49 6.22
C ALA A 15 4.41 0.95 5.90
N ILE A 16 4.34 -0.35 5.64
CA ILE A 16 3.08 -1.10 5.52
C ILE A 16 2.93 -1.96 6.77
N PHE A 17 1.77 -1.85 7.43
CA PHE A 17 1.43 -2.66 8.58
C PHE A 17 0.27 -3.59 8.23
N ILE A 18 0.41 -4.87 8.59
CA ILE A 18 -0.69 -5.84 8.55
C ILE A 18 -1.10 -6.06 10.00
N VAL A 19 -2.37 -5.81 10.30
CA VAL A 19 -2.91 -5.83 11.67
C VAL A 19 -4.09 -6.80 11.76
N ALA A 20 -4.44 -7.19 12.99
CA ALA A 20 -5.62 -8.01 13.23
C ALA A 20 -6.90 -7.25 12.86
N LYS A 21 -7.92 -8.00 12.43
CA LYS A 21 -9.22 -7.44 12.08
C LYS A 21 -9.85 -6.77 13.30
N GLY A 22 -10.26 -5.52 13.16
CA GLY A 22 -10.85 -4.71 14.24
C GLY A 22 -9.84 -3.84 15.00
N ASP A 23 -8.54 -4.12 14.88
CA ASP A 23 -7.49 -3.29 15.50
C ASP A 23 -7.07 -2.10 14.62
N GLU A 24 -7.65 -1.94 13.41
CA GLU A 24 -7.17 -0.99 12.42
C GLU A 24 -7.21 0.44 12.96
N GLN A 25 -8.29 0.84 13.62
CA GLN A 25 -8.45 2.20 14.15
C GLN A 25 -7.51 2.49 15.32
N LYS A 26 -7.29 1.51 16.20
CA LYS A 26 -6.37 1.65 17.34
C LYS A 26 -4.94 1.86 16.85
N VAL A 27 -4.50 1.04 15.90
CA VAL A 27 -3.16 1.16 15.30
C VAL A 27 -3.04 2.46 14.50
N LEU A 28 -4.08 2.84 13.75
CA LEU A 28 -4.10 4.08 12.98
C LEU A 28 -3.95 5.31 13.87
N GLN A 29 -4.66 5.35 15.01
CA GLN A 29 -4.54 6.43 15.99
C GLN A 29 -3.12 6.52 16.58
N ALA A 30 -2.52 5.38 16.92
CA ALA A 30 -1.15 5.35 17.42
C ALA A 30 -0.15 5.90 16.38
N ILE A 31 -0.25 5.47 15.12
CA ILE A 31 0.64 5.94 14.04
C ILE A 31 0.45 7.43 13.78
N ARG A 32 -0.81 7.91 13.72
CA ARG A 32 -1.13 9.33 13.49
C ARG A 32 -0.73 10.25 14.63
N SER A 33 -0.38 9.71 15.79
CA SER A 33 0.19 10.48 16.90
C SER A 33 1.65 10.88 16.66
N CYS A 34 2.34 10.21 15.73
CA CYS A 34 3.67 10.55 15.26
C CYS A 34 3.60 11.56 14.10
N GLU A 35 4.57 12.47 14.01
CA GLU A 35 4.63 13.49 12.96
C GLU A 35 4.65 12.86 11.55
N GLU A 36 5.44 11.80 11.37
CA GLU A 36 5.63 11.08 10.11
C GLU A 36 4.40 10.26 9.69
N GLY A 37 3.52 9.97 10.65
CA GLY A 37 2.38 9.06 10.50
C GLY A 37 1.03 9.74 10.32
N LYS A 38 0.97 11.09 10.29
CA LYS A 38 -0.28 11.88 10.16
C LYS A 38 -1.18 11.41 9.01
N GLU A 39 -0.57 11.06 7.88
CA GLU A 39 -1.25 10.61 6.66
C GLU A 39 -1.47 9.09 6.59
N ALA A 40 -1.26 8.35 7.68
CA ALA A 40 -1.52 6.92 7.69
C ALA A 40 -3.00 6.65 7.36
N ALA A 41 -3.27 5.56 6.65
CA ALA A 41 -4.61 5.17 6.22
C ALA A 41 -4.75 3.65 6.14
N VAL A 42 -5.98 3.16 6.33
CA VAL A 42 -6.34 1.78 6.01
C VAL A 42 -6.53 1.69 4.50
N ILE A 43 -5.68 0.91 3.83
CA ILE A 43 -5.66 0.82 2.35
C ILE A 43 -6.19 -0.51 1.80
N GLY A 44 -6.61 -1.45 2.65
CA GLY A 44 -7.15 -2.72 2.20
C GLY A 44 -7.37 -3.73 3.32
N THR A 45 -7.70 -4.96 2.92
CA THR A 45 -7.95 -6.09 3.82
C THR A 45 -7.31 -7.34 3.25
N VAL A 46 -6.69 -8.16 4.11
CA VAL A 46 -6.29 -9.52 3.74
C VAL A 46 -7.52 -10.42 3.79
N ARG A 47 -7.75 -11.22 2.75
CA ARG A 47 -8.81 -12.22 2.69
C ARG A 47 -8.17 -13.59 2.49
N ALA A 48 -8.71 -14.62 3.12
CA ALA A 48 -8.29 -15.98 2.86
C ALA A 48 -8.70 -16.35 1.42
N THR A 49 -7.73 -16.37 0.51
CA THR A 49 -7.89 -16.88 -0.85
C THR A 49 -6.78 -17.88 -1.12
N GLU A 50 -7.08 -18.96 -1.83
CA GLU A 50 -6.09 -20.02 -2.14
C GLU A 50 -4.92 -19.51 -3.01
N LYS A 51 -5.09 -18.36 -3.67
CA LYS A 51 -4.09 -17.76 -4.55
C LYS A 51 -3.64 -16.42 -3.96
N GLY A 52 -2.36 -16.30 -3.62
CA GLY A 52 -1.75 -15.05 -3.16
C GLY A 52 -1.81 -13.97 -4.24
N GLN A 53 -2.86 -13.16 -4.23
CA GLN A 53 -3.15 -12.12 -5.20
C GLN A 53 -3.24 -10.76 -4.51
N LEU A 54 -2.70 -9.73 -5.16
CA LEU A 54 -2.90 -8.33 -4.75
C LEU A 54 -3.85 -7.67 -5.76
N LEU A 55 -5.01 -7.24 -5.28
CA LEU A 55 -6.07 -6.65 -6.09
C LEU A 55 -6.26 -5.18 -5.70
N LEU A 56 -6.21 -4.29 -6.68
CA LEU A 56 -6.45 -2.86 -6.52
C LEU A 56 -7.86 -2.54 -7.01
N ARG A 57 -8.69 -1.99 -6.12
CA ARG A 57 -9.94 -1.34 -6.51
C ARG A 57 -9.62 0.06 -7.05
N THR A 58 -10.04 0.34 -8.28
CA THR A 58 -9.81 1.63 -8.93
C THR A 58 -10.88 2.65 -8.50
N SER A 59 -10.62 3.93 -8.75
CA SER A 59 -11.60 5.01 -8.55
C SER A 59 -12.88 4.84 -9.38
N LEU A 60 -12.80 4.10 -10.50
CA LEU A 60 -13.94 3.75 -11.34
C LEU A 60 -14.76 2.56 -10.80
N GLY A 61 -14.38 2.02 -9.64
CA GLY A 61 -15.06 0.88 -9.02
C GLY A 61 -14.67 -0.48 -9.59
N THR A 62 -13.82 -0.53 -10.63
CA THR A 62 -13.29 -1.78 -11.18
C THR A 62 -12.17 -2.35 -10.30
N THR A 63 -11.78 -3.60 -10.53
CA THR A 63 -10.65 -4.23 -9.84
C THR A 63 -9.61 -4.67 -10.86
N ARG A 64 -8.34 -4.32 -10.63
CA ARG A 64 -7.21 -4.84 -11.40
C ARG A 64 -6.20 -5.53 -10.51
N ARG A 65 -5.49 -6.52 -11.05
CA ARG A 65 -4.42 -7.20 -10.32
C ARG A 65 -3.14 -6.38 -10.37
N LEU A 66 -2.47 -6.24 -9.22
CA LEU A 66 -1.11 -5.72 -9.14
C LEU A 66 -0.13 -6.90 -9.20
N TYR A 67 0.94 -6.72 -9.95
CA TYR A 67 1.99 -7.71 -10.14
C TYR A 67 3.28 -7.19 -9.54
N ARG A 68 4.19 -8.09 -9.15
CA ARG A 68 5.56 -7.66 -8.87
C ARG A 68 6.19 -7.16 -10.16
N LEU A 69 7.01 -6.12 -10.07
CA LEU A 69 7.81 -5.68 -11.20
C LEU A 69 8.80 -6.76 -11.61
N THR A 70 8.98 -6.93 -12.92
CA THR A 70 10.07 -7.72 -13.50
C THR A 70 11.29 -6.80 -13.68
N GLY A 71 11.91 -6.39 -12.57
CA GLY A 71 13.11 -5.53 -12.57
C GLY A 71 12.93 -4.18 -11.87
N LEU A 72 13.95 -3.32 -12.00
CA LEU A 72 14.00 -1.98 -11.43
C LEU A 72 13.28 -0.97 -12.34
N LEU A 73 12.46 -0.10 -11.75
CA LEU A 73 11.70 0.92 -12.49
C LEU A 73 12.58 2.10 -12.93
N LEU A 74 13.50 2.54 -12.07
CA LEU A 74 14.42 3.65 -12.35
C LEU A 74 15.84 3.30 -11.87
N PRO A 75 16.89 3.68 -12.63
CA PRO A 75 18.26 3.51 -12.18
C PRO A 75 18.56 4.50 -11.03
N ARG A 76 19.27 4.03 -10.00
CA ARG A 76 19.71 4.85 -8.84
C ARG A 76 18.55 5.53 -8.10
N ILE A 77 17.44 4.81 -7.90
CA ILE A 77 16.25 5.33 -7.21
C ILE A 77 16.41 5.40 -5.68
N CYS A 78 17.51 4.86 -5.15
CA CYS A 78 17.96 4.90 -3.77
C CYS A 78 19.42 4.43 -3.72
#